data_AF-A0A6N8NN68-F1
#
_entry.id   AF-A0A6N8NN68-F1
#
_cell.length_a   1.000
_cell.length_b   1.000
_cell.length_c   1.000
_cell.angle_alpha   90.00
_cell.angle_beta   90.00
_cell.angle_gamma   90.00
#
_symmetry.space_group_name_H-M   'P 1'
#
loop_
_entity.id
_entity.type
_entity.pdbx_description
1 polymer ?
#
loop_
_entity_poly.entity_id
_entity_poly.type
_entity_poly.pdbx_seq_one_letter_code
_entity_poly.pdbx_strand_id
1 'polypeptide(L)'
;MPDREASAVPLTQLDLAVHVATKLNRSHLLTARHSYILPVLGRSEIDMQKNGAQAVTVEDSMSMIHASRGVLKPAGVMLKSECAVVAGIAQAALPQSVVAWEYLVEDYDRIRNDIEAVLPEFADYNQRIRHPGGFHLINAAAERRWMTPSGKANFITSKGLLEDPSSAFNSKLVMATVRSHDQYNTTIYGMDDRYRGVFGQRDVVFMSAKQAKICRVKNGERVNLIALTPDGKRSSRRMDRLKVVIYPMADRSLVTYFPESNHMLT
;
A
#
# COMPACT_ATOMS: atom_id res chain seq x y z
N MET A 1 1.12 -6.80 6.41
CA MET A 1 0.73 -6.24 7.71
C MET A 1 1.87 -6.45 8.69
N PRO A 2 2.09 -5.52 9.64
CA PRO A 2 2.96 -5.77 10.79
C PRO A 2 2.40 -6.94 11.62
N ASP A 3 3.25 -7.54 12.45
CA ASP A 3 2.95 -8.73 13.25
C ASP A 3 2.16 -9.82 12.48
N ARG A 4 2.92 -10.71 11.84
CA ARG A 4 2.31 -11.77 11.02
C ARG A 4 1.39 -12.68 11.83
N GLU A 5 1.71 -12.98 13.08
CA GLU A 5 0.89 -13.89 13.89
C GLU A 5 -0.41 -13.21 14.30
N ALA A 6 -0.31 -11.96 14.81
CA ALA A 6 -1.48 -11.18 15.19
C ALA A 6 -2.42 -10.88 14.01
N SER A 7 -1.88 -10.72 12.80
CA SER A 7 -2.69 -10.46 11.60
C SER A 7 -3.19 -11.73 10.90
N ALA A 8 -2.41 -12.81 10.86
CA ALA A 8 -2.77 -14.01 10.11
C ALA A 8 -3.79 -14.89 10.84
N VAL A 9 -3.68 -15.04 12.16
CA VAL A 9 -4.58 -15.91 12.92
C VAL A 9 -6.04 -15.45 12.81
N PRO A 10 -6.38 -14.17 13.04
CA PRO A 10 -7.76 -13.71 12.87
C PRO A 10 -8.32 -13.91 11.46
N LEU A 11 -7.49 -13.73 10.42
CA LEU A 11 -7.92 -13.97 9.03
C LEU A 11 -8.35 -15.42 8.80
N THR A 12 -7.66 -16.39 9.40
CA THR A 12 -8.02 -17.81 9.30
C THR A 12 -9.30 -18.19 10.07
N GLN A 13 -9.74 -17.33 10.99
CA GLN A 13 -10.95 -17.54 11.80
C GLN A 13 -12.20 -16.89 11.20
N LEU A 14 -12.06 -16.16 10.09
CA LEU A 14 -13.21 -15.58 9.40
C LEU A 14 -14.11 -16.69 8.83
N ASP A 15 -15.42 -16.44 8.82
CA ASP A 15 -16.37 -17.32 8.14
C ASP A 15 -16.23 -17.19 6.62
N LEU A 16 -15.96 -15.97 6.12
CA LEU A 16 -15.83 -15.66 4.70
C LEU A 16 -14.65 -14.71 4.44
N ALA A 17 -13.79 -15.06 3.48
CA ALA A 17 -12.79 -14.19 2.89
C ALA A 17 -12.92 -14.19 1.36
N VAL A 18 -13.07 -13.00 0.78
CA VAL A 18 -13.13 -12.81 -0.68
C VAL A 18 -11.99 -11.89 -1.09
N HIS A 19 -11.08 -12.40 -1.92
CA HIS A 19 -9.97 -11.65 -2.48
C HIS A 19 -10.27 -11.26 -3.93
N VAL A 20 -10.34 -9.96 -4.20
CA VAL A 20 -10.36 -9.43 -5.56
C VAL A 20 -8.91 -9.14 -5.94
N ALA A 21 -8.37 -9.87 -6.93
CA ALA A 21 -6.93 -9.87 -7.16
C ALA A 21 -6.53 -9.96 -8.63
N THR A 22 -5.51 -9.20 -9.00
CA THR A 22 -4.86 -9.25 -10.33
C THR A 22 -3.73 -10.28 -10.39
N LYS A 23 -3.20 -10.68 -9.23
CA LYS A 23 -2.17 -11.72 -9.10
C LYS A 23 -2.29 -12.43 -7.75
N LEU A 24 -1.78 -13.65 -7.68
CA LEU A 24 -1.67 -14.34 -6.40
C LEU A 24 -0.66 -13.65 -5.49
N ASN A 25 -0.99 -13.55 -4.21
CA ASN A 25 -0.11 -13.00 -3.19
C ASN A 25 -0.24 -13.80 -1.88
N ARG A 26 0.61 -13.49 -0.90
CA ARG A 26 0.72 -14.26 0.35
C ARG A 26 -0.58 -14.31 1.16
N SER A 27 -1.45 -13.30 1.08
CA SER A 27 -2.72 -13.31 1.82
C SER A 27 -3.63 -14.45 1.36
N HIS A 28 -3.52 -14.90 0.10
CA HIS A 28 -4.33 -16.00 -0.42
C HIS A 28 -3.97 -17.36 0.18
N LEU A 29 -2.86 -17.47 0.90
CA LEU A 29 -2.49 -18.65 1.67
C LEU A 29 -3.15 -18.66 3.06
N LEU A 30 -3.77 -17.55 3.48
CA LEU A 30 -4.47 -17.42 4.75
C LEU A 30 -5.95 -17.69 4.50
N THR A 31 -6.32 -18.97 4.47
CA THR A 31 -7.68 -19.39 4.16
C THR A 31 -8.59 -19.26 5.38
N ALA A 32 -9.71 -18.57 5.19
CA ALA A 32 -10.90 -18.59 6.04
C ALA A 32 -11.75 -19.85 5.76
N ARG A 33 -12.84 -20.07 6.52
CA ARG A 33 -13.76 -21.21 6.31
C ARG A 33 -14.28 -21.27 4.87
N HIS A 34 -14.73 -20.14 4.34
CA HIS A 34 -15.04 -19.95 2.94
C HIS A 34 -14.06 -18.94 2.35
N SER A 35 -13.23 -19.38 1.41
CA SER A 35 -12.21 -18.55 0.78
C SER A 35 -12.39 -18.52 -0.72
N TYR A 36 -12.59 -17.33 -1.27
CA TYR A 36 -12.74 -17.10 -2.71
C TYR A 36 -11.67 -16.14 -3.21
N ILE A 37 -11.14 -16.43 -4.40
CA ILE A 37 -10.29 -15.50 -5.15
C ILE A 37 -11.04 -15.20 -6.44
N LEU A 38 -11.30 -13.92 -6.68
CA LEU A 38 -11.94 -13.40 -7.87
C LEU A 38 -10.86 -12.69 -8.71
N PRO A 39 -10.35 -13.34 -9.77
CA PRO A 39 -9.39 -12.73 -10.66
C PRO A 39 -10.03 -11.54 -11.38
N VAL A 40 -9.34 -10.41 -11.38
CA VAL A 40 -9.79 -9.18 -12.06
C VAL A 40 -8.76 -8.65 -13.03
N LEU A 41 -9.24 -7.81 -13.94
CA LEU A 41 -8.40 -7.03 -14.84
C LEU A 41 -7.40 -6.19 -14.04
N GLY A 42 -6.14 -6.25 -14.43
CA GLY A 42 -5.13 -5.29 -14.05
C GLY A 42 -5.40 -3.93 -14.68
N ARG A 43 -4.99 -2.86 -14.00
CA ARG A 43 -5.14 -1.47 -14.46
C ARG A 43 -4.52 -1.21 -15.84
N SER A 44 -3.54 -2.03 -16.27
CA SER A 44 -2.90 -1.92 -17.58
C SER A 44 -3.69 -2.59 -18.70
N GLU A 45 -4.70 -3.39 -18.38
CA GLU A 45 -5.52 -4.14 -19.34
C GLU A 45 -6.74 -3.32 -19.76
N ILE A 46 -7.13 -3.46 -21.03
CA ILE A 46 -8.30 -2.77 -21.59
C ILE A 46 -9.55 -3.35 -20.92
N ASP A 47 -10.31 -2.50 -20.24
CA ASP A 47 -11.62 -2.84 -19.71
C ASP A 47 -12.71 -2.53 -20.73
N MET A 48 -13.20 -3.56 -21.43
CA MET A 48 -14.30 -3.44 -22.39
C MET A 48 -15.64 -3.67 -21.70
N GLN A 49 -16.48 -2.63 -21.69
CA GLN A 49 -17.88 -2.70 -21.26
C GLN A 49 -18.81 -2.49 -22.44
N LYS A 50 -20.13 -2.51 -22.20
CA LYS A 50 -21.15 -2.39 -23.25
C LYS A 50 -21.00 -1.12 -24.09
N ASN A 51 -20.66 0.02 -23.46
CA ASN A 51 -20.42 1.29 -24.17
C ASN A 51 -18.96 1.48 -24.63
N GLY A 52 -18.15 0.40 -24.62
CA GLY A 52 -16.78 0.41 -25.10
C GLY A 52 -15.73 0.43 -23.99
N ALA A 53 -14.51 0.82 -24.36
CA ALA A 53 -13.37 0.83 -23.46
C ALA A 53 -13.52 1.88 -22.35
N GLN A 54 -13.45 1.43 -21.10
CA GLN A 54 -13.63 2.26 -19.92
C GLN A 54 -12.29 2.78 -19.37
N ALA A 55 -12.39 3.83 -18.55
CA ALA A 55 -11.27 4.42 -17.84
C ALA A 55 -11.62 4.59 -16.37
N VAL A 56 -10.77 4.12 -15.47
CA VAL A 56 -10.86 4.51 -14.05
C VAL A 56 -10.21 5.89 -13.87
N THR A 57 -10.55 6.58 -12.80
CA THR A 57 -9.92 7.84 -12.41
C THR A 57 -9.08 7.64 -11.16
N VAL A 58 -7.94 8.33 -11.08
CA VAL A 58 -7.02 8.26 -9.94
C VAL A 58 -6.64 9.65 -9.50
N GLU A 59 -6.36 9.81 -8.20
CA GLU A 59 -5.70 10.97 -7.63
C GLU A 59 -4.20 10.70 -7.50
N ASP A 60 -3.37 11.60 -8.01
CA ASP A 60 -1.92 11.55 -7.80
C ASP A 60 -1.47 12.33 -6.55
N SER A 61 -0.17 12.28 -6.24
CA SER A 61 0.38 12.95 -5.06
C SER A 61 0.34 14.48 -5.11
N MET A 62 -0.06 15.06 -6.25
CA MET A 62 -0.23 16.50 -6.45
C MET A 62 -1.72 16.88 -6.49
N SER A 63 -2.61 16.00 -6.02
CA SER A 63 -4.06 16.19 -6.04
C SER A 63 -4.64 16.39 -7.44
N MET A 64 -3.99 15.83 -8.47
CA MET A 64 -4.57 15.77 -9.82
C MET A 64 -5.42 14.51 -9.97
N ILE A 65 -6.67 14.71 -10.35
CA ILE A 65 -7.61 13.67 -10.77
C ILE A 65 -7.50 13.51 -12.28
N HIS A 66 -7.09 12.34 -12.74
CA HIS A 66 -6.98 12.07 -14.16
C HIS A 66 -7.42 10.65 -14.53
N ALA A 67 -7.76 10.46 -15.80
CA ALA A 67 -8.11 9.14 -16.32
C ALA A 67 -6.87 8.23 -16.37
N SER A 68 -7.08 6.95 -16.05
CA SER A 68 -6.12 5.86 -16.20
C SER A 68 -6.77 4.79 -17.06
N ARG A 69 -6.19 4.56 -18.25
CA ARG A 69 -6.68 3.61 -19.25
C ARG A 69 -5.67 2.50 -19.46
N GLY A 70 -6.13 1.26 -19.36
CA GLY A 70 -5.34 0.12 -19.80
C GLY A 70 -5.26 0.06 -21.32
N VAL A 71 -4.15 -0.46 -21.84
CA VAL A 71 -3.87 -0.60 -23.28
C VAL A 71 -3.49 -2.02 -23.68
N LEU A 72 -3.24 -2.89 -22.69
CA LEU A 72 -2.90 -4.28 -22.92
C LEU A 72 -4.17 -5.11 -23.12
N LYS A 73 -4.09 -6.15 -23.94
CA LYS A 73 -5.18 -7.12 -24.05
C LYS A 73 -5.35 -7.85 -22.70
N PRO A 74 -6.59 -8.07 -22.21
CA PRO A 74 -6.83 -8.89 -21.05
C PRO A 74 -6.14 -10.26 -21.12
N ALA A 75 -5.56 -10.69 -20.01
CA ALA A 75 -4.86 -11.96 -19.88
C ALA A 75 -5.79 -13.18 -20.00
N GLY A 76 -7.09 -12.98 -19.77
CA GLY A 76 -8.11 -14.02 -19.94
C GLY A 76 -9.48 -13.42 -20.28
N VAL A 77 -10.24 -14.15 -21.09
CA VAL A 77 -11.58 -13.73 -21.55
C VAL A 77 -12.65 -13.74 -20.45
N MET A 78 -12.39 -14.42 -19.34
CA MET A 78 -13.27 -14.51 -18.18
C MET A 78 -13.02 -13.40 -17.15
N LEU A 79 -11.95 -12.61 -17.33
CA LEU A 79 -11.62 -11.54 -16.39
C LEU A 79 -12.66 -10.42 -16.47
N LYS A 80 -13.05 -9.94 -15.30
CA LYS A 80 -13.93 -8.78 -15.13
C LYS A 80 -13.17 -7.65 -14.46
N SER A 81 -13.58 -6.41 -14.66
CA SER A 81 -13.08 -5.29 -13.86
C SER A 81 -13.58 -5.36 -12.43
N GLU A 82 -12.91 -4.65 -11.52
CA GLU A 82 -13.32 -4.55 -10.11
C GLU A 82 -14.75 -4.01 -9.97
N CYS A 83 -15.12 -2.98 -10.75
CA CYS A 83 -16.50 -2.46 -10.75
C CYS A 83 -17.51 -3.53 -11.17
N ALA A 84 -17.20 -4.33 -12.21
CA ALA A 84 -18.08 -5.41 -12.66
C ALA A 84 -18.20 -6.54 -11.63
N VAL A 85 -17.12 -6.86 -10.90
CA VAL A 85 -17.16 -7.83 -9.79
C VAL A 85 -18.00 -7.31 -8.63
N VAL A 86 -17.79 -6.06 -8.20
CA VAL A 86 -18.57 -5.44 -7.10
C VAL A 86 -20.05 -5.38 -7.47
N ALA A 87 -20.38 -4.92 -8.66
CA ALA A 87 -21.76 -4.88 -9.17
C ALA A 87 -22.39 -6.27 -9.23
N GLY A 88 -21.66 -7.28 -9.73
CA GLY A 88 -22.17 -8.66 -9.79
C GLY A 88 -22.44 -9.26 -8.41
N ILE A 89 -21.57 -9.00 -7.44
CA ILE A 89 -21.80 -9.40 -6.04
C ILE A 89 -23.03 -8.68 -5.49
N ALA A 90 -23.14 -7.37 -5.70
CA ALA A 90 -24.26 -6.58 -5.21
C ALA A 90 -25.61 -7.05 -5.79
N GLN A 91 -25.67 -7.31 -7.10
CA GLN A 91 -26.88 -7.85 -7.74
C GLN A 91 -27.28 -9.22 -7.17
N ALA A 92 -26.32 -10.10 -6.91
CA ALA A 92 -26.58 -11.43 -6.39
C ALA A 92 -26.98 -11.41 -4.90
N ALA A 93 -26.32 -10.57 -4.09
CA ALA A 93 -26.51 -10.53 -2.64
C ALA A 93 -27.61 -9.57 -2.19
N LEU A 94 -27.94 -8.57 -3.00
CA LEU A 94 -28.90 -7.50 -2.69
C LEU A 94 -29.99 -7.42 -3.78
N PRO A 95 -30.87 -8.44 -3.90
CA PRO A 95 -31.87 -8.49 -4.98
C PRO A 95 -32.90 -7.34 -4.93
N GLN A 96 -33.02 -6.65 -3.79
CA GLN A 96 -33.89 -5.50 -3.60
C GLN A 96 -33.14 -4.16 -3.67
N SER A 97 -31.91 -4.16 -4.19
CA SER A 97 -31.14 -2.93 -4.35
C SER A 97 -31.83 -1.99 -5.35
N VAL A 98 -31.97 -0.73 -4.96
CA VAL A 98 -32.48 0.34 -5.84
C VAL A 98 -31.42 0.87 -6.79
N VAL A 99 -30.15 0.48 -6.60
CA VAL A 99 -29.03 0.91 -7.44
C VAL A 99 -29.06 0.13 -8.75
N ALA A 100 -29.03 0.84 -9.87
CA ALA A 100 -28.97 0.24 -11.20
C ALA A 100 -27.54 -0.23 -11.53
N TRP A 101 -27.08 -1.29 -10.84
CA TRP A 101 -25.69 -1.77 -10.90
C TRP A 101 -25.18 -2.07 -12.31
N GLU A 102 -25.99 -2.72 -13.15
CA GLU A 102 -25.60 -3.04 -14.53
C GLU A 102 -25.44 -1.76 -15.35
N TYR A 103 -26.40 -0.84 -15.23
CA TYR A 103 -26.36 0.47 -15.86
C TYR A 103 -25.10 1.26 -15.50
N LEU A 104 -24.64 1.22 -14.24
CA LEU A 104 -23.41 1.90 -13.84
C LEU A 104 -22.15 1.26 -14.43
N VAL A 105 -22.11 -0.07 -14.54
CA VAL A 105 -20.94 -0.79 -15.07
C VAL A 105 -20.82 -0.68 -16.59
N GLU A 106 -21.94 -0.58 -17.31
CA GLU A 106 -21.95 -0.40 -18.76
C GLU A 106 -21.17 0.84 -19.23
N ASP A 107 -21.09 1.88 -18.38
CA ASP A 107 -20.45 3.16 -18.67
C ASP A 107 -20.03 3.92 -17.41
N TYR A 108 -18.72 4.07 -17.21
CA TYR A 108 -18.16 4.68 -16.00
C TYR A 108 -18.39 6.18 -15.93
N ASP A 109 -18.83 6.82 -17.02
CA ASP A 109 -19.30 8.20 -16.98
C ASP A 109 -20.49 8.33 -16.01
N ARG A 110 -21.34 7.29 -15.90
CA ARG A 110 -22.50 7.27 -14.99
C ARG A 110 -22.07 7.23 -13.52
N ILE A 111 -21.06 6.42 -13.20
CA ILE A 111 -20.47 6.39 -11.85
C ILE A 111 -19.90 7.77 -11.49
N ARG A 112 -19.24 8.44 -12.44
CA ARG A 112 -18.68 9.79 -12.21
C ARG A 112 -19.77 10.85 -12.08
N ASN A 113 -20.89 10.74 -12.79
CA ASN A 113 -22.05 11.61 -12.60
C ASN A 113 -22.62 11.47 -11.18
N ASP A 114 -22.71 10.24 -10.65
CA ASP A 114 -23.18 10.01 -9.27
C ASP A 114 -22.21 10.59 -8.23
N ILE A 115 -20.89 10.51 -8.47
CA ILE A 115 -19.88 11.16 -7.63
C ILE A 115 -20.06 12.69 -7.66
N GLU A 116 -20.18 13.27 -8.85
CA GLU A 116 -20.39 14.71 -9.06
C GLU A 116 -21.66 15.22 -8.38
N ALA A 117 -22.74 14.45 -8.40
CA ALA A 117 -24.01 14.81 -7.76
C ALA A 117 -23.91 14.98 -6.23
N VAL A 118 -22.90 14.35 -5.60
CA VAL A 118 -22.73 14.36 -4.13
C VAL A 118 -21.54 15.20 -3.69
N LEU A 119 -20.50 15.33 -4.54
CA LEU A 119 -19.26 16.03 -4.23
C LEU A 119 -19.07 17.24 -5.16
N PRO A 120 -19.40 18.47 -4.73
CA PRO A 120 -19.31 19.68 -5.56
C PRO A 120 -17.92 19.93 -6.16
N GLU A 121 -16.85 19.48 -5.51
CA GLU A 121 -15.47 19.61 -5.98
C GLU A 121 -15.22 18.85 -7.31
N PHE A 122 -16.09 17.87 -7.60
CA PHE A 122 -16.09 17.07 -8.81
C PHE A 122 -17.01 17.62 -9.91
N ALA A 123 -17.53 18.86 -9.78
CA ALA A 123 -18.31 19.50 -10.85
C ALA A 123 -17.66 19.35 -12.23
N ASP A 124 -18.49 19.06 -13.25
CA ASP A 124 -18.10 18.75 -14.62
C ASP A 124 -17.12 17.56 -14.73
N TYR A 125 -17.26 16.53 -13.89
CA TYR A 125 -16.25 15.45 -13.72
C TYR A 125 -15.87 14.85 -15.08
N ASN A 126 -16.87 14.38 -15.82
CA ASN A 126 -16.66 13.71 -17.11
C ASN A 126 -16.04 14.62 -18.17
N GLN A 127 -16.36 15.91 -18.16
CA GLN A 127 -15.75 16.86 -19.09
C GLN A 127 -14.28 17.09 -18.72
N ARG A 128 -14.01 17.31 -17.42
CA ARG A 128 -12.68 17.62 -16.90
C ARG A 128 -11.67 16.50 -17.10
N ILE A 129 -12.06 15.24 -16.91
CA ILE A 129 -11.13 14.10 -17.12
C ILE A 129 -10.82 13.79 -18.58
N ARG A 130 -11.58 14.35 -19.54
CA ARG A 130 -11.30 14.22 -20.97
C ARG A 130 -10.19 15.16 -21.42
N HIS A 131 -9.92 16.22 -20.66
CA HIS A 131 -8.74 17.05 -20.89
C HIS A 131 -7.47 16.30 -20.48
N PRO A 132 -6.40 16.35 -21.28
CA PRO A 132 -5.11 15.77 -20.90
C PRO A 132 -4.64 16.30 -19.53
N GLY A 133 -4.30 15.38 -18.62
CA GLY A 133 -3.93 15.71 -17.24
C GLY A 133 -5.12 15.86 -16.27
N GLY A 134 -6.35 15.84 -16.76
CA GLY A 134 -7.56 15.89 -15.94
C GLY A 134 -7.71 17.23 -15.20
N PHE A 135 -7.97 17.18 -13.90
CA PHE A 135 -8.19 18.38 -13.09
C PHE A 135 -7.62 18.29 -11.68
N HIS A 136 -7.32 19.44 -11.08
CA HIS A 136 -6.80 19.53 -9.73
C HIS A 136 -7.93 19.62 -8.68
N LEU A 137 -7.84 18.83 -7.61
CA LEU A 137 -8.60 19.06 -6.38
C LEU A 137 -7.84 20.06 -5.52
N ILE A 138 -8.44 21.21 -5.31
CA ILE A 138 -7.77 22.32 -4.62
C ILE A 138 -7.55 21.99 -3.15
N ASN A 139 -6.28 22.01 -2.73
CA ASN A 139 -5.93 22.11 -1.33
C ASN A 139 -6.18 23.55 -0.83
N ALA A 140 -7.31 23.76 -0.14
CA ALA A 140 -7.69 25.08 0.40
C ALA A 140 -6.59 25.73 1.25
N ALA A 141 -5.82 24.92 2.01
CA ALA A 141 -4.71 25.42 2.81
C ALA A 141 -3.57 26.00 1.95
N ALA A 142 -3.35 25.48 0.74
CA ALA A 142 -2.36 26.06 -0.18
C ALA A 142 -2.76 27.47 -0.65
N GLU A 143 -4.05 27.79 -0.66
CA GLU A 143 -4.60 29.06 -1.16
C GLU A 143 -4.88 30.10 -0.07
N ARG A 144 -4.40 29.90 1.17
CA ARG A 144 -4.80 30.83 2.24
C ARG A 144 -6.30 30.77 2.61
N ARG A 145 -7.03 29.67 2.28
CA ARG A 145 -8.40 29.32 2.77
C ARG A 145 -8.47 28.20 3.84
N TRP A 146 -8.91 28.57 5.06
CA TRP A 146 -8.74 27.76 6.27
C TRP A 146 -10.11 27.24 6.68
N MET A 147 -10.38 25.97 6.42
CA MET A 147 -11.66 25.32 6.71
C MET A 147 -11.76 24.90 8.19
N THR A 148 -11.33 25.77 9.10
CA THR A 148 -11.42 25.59 10.56
C THR A 148 -12.57 26.41 11.12
N PRO A 149 -13.14 26.06 12.29
CA PRO A 149 -14.21 26.86 12.90
C PRO A 149 -13.83 28.34 13.16
N SER A 150 -12.54 28.63 13.32
CA SER A 150 -12.01 29.99 13.53
C SER A 150 -11.70 30.73 12.22
N GLY A 151 -11.74 30.05 11.07
CA GLY A 151 -11.27 30.58 9.78
C GLY A 151 -9.76 30.87 9.73
N LYS A 152 -8.96 30.35 10.68
CA LYS A 152 -7.52 30.64 10.85
C LYS A 152 -6.69 29.38 11.08
N ALA A 153 -5.37 29.53 11.00
CA ALA A 153 -4.40 28.44 11.21
C ALA A 153 -4.44 28.01 12.66
N ASN A 154 -4.65 26.72 12.89
CA ASN A 154 -4.57 26.16 14.23
C ASN A 154 -3.14 25.69 14.47
N PHE A 155 -2.46 26.32 15.42
CA PHE A 155 -1.15 25.87 15.88
C PHE A 155 -1.35 24.85 16.98
N ILE A 156 -0.85 23.63 16.75
CA ILE A 156 -0.90 22.54 17.72
C ILE A 156 0.52 22.23 18.14
N THR A 157 0.81 22.35 19.43
CA THR A 157 2.12 22.04 19.99
C THR A 157 2.21 20.55 20.31
N SER A 158 3.28 19.89 19.86
CA SER A 158 3.64 18.54 20.32
C SER A 158 4.45 18.61 21.62
N LYS A 159 4.24 17.68 22.54
CA LYS A 159 5.04 17.59 23.79
C LYS A 159 6.52 17.25 23.54
N GLY A 160 6.86 16.70 22.37
CA GLY A 160 8.21 16.37 21.97
C GLY A 160 8.25 15.67 20.60
N LEU A 161 9.46 15.32 20.15
CA LEU A 161 9.70 14.64 18.86
C LEU A 161 9.72 13.11 18.96
N LEU A 162 9.77 12.55 20.18
CA LEU A 162 9.77 11.12 20.41
C LEU A 162 8.33 10.60 20.48
N GLU A 163 7.89 9.94 19.42
CA GLU A 163 6.55 9.35 19.31
C GLU A 163 6.37 8.14 20.24
N ASP A 164 7.45 7.37 20.47
CA ASP A 164 7.49 6.28 21.46
C ASP A 164 8.75 6.40 22.34
N PRO A 165 8.67 7.19 23.43
CA PRO A 165 9.78 7.34 24.36
C PRO A 165 10.20 5.99 24.97
N SER A 166 9.25 5.11 25.27
CA SER A 166 9.51 3.86 25.99
C SER A 166 10.38 2.88 25.19
N SER A 167 10.11 2.74 23.89
CA SER A 167 10.90 1.89 22.98
C SER A 167 12.29 2.47 22.67
N ALA A 168 12.39 3.81 22.62
CA ALA A 168 13.65 4.51 22.37
C ALA A 168 14.70 4.31 23.50
N PHE A 169 14.26 4.11 24.74
CA PHE A 169 15.15 3.88 25.88
C PHE A 169 15.46 2.40 26.13
N ASN A 170 14.56 1.48 25.76
CA ASN A 170 14.72 0.05 26.04
C ASN A 170 15.56 -0.69 24.98
N SER A 171 15.86 -0.08 23.84
CA SER A 171 16.60 -0.72 22.74
C SER A 171 17.96 -0.07 22.47
N LYS A 172 19.01 -0.91 22.38
CA LYS A 172 20.34 -0.47 21.94
C LYS A 172 20.36 -0.10 20.46
N LEU A 173 19.43 -0.66 19.68
CA LEU A 173 19.29 -0.51 18.23
C LEU A 173 17.81 -0.27 17.87
N VAL A 174 17.57 0.68 16.97
CA VAL A 174 16.25 0.96 16.37
C VAL A 174 16.28 0.51 14.91
N MET A 175 15.27 -0.26 14.48
CA MET A 175 15.17 -0.73 13.10
C MET A 175 14.14 0.09 12.34
N ALA A 176 14.49 0.52 11.12
CA ALA A 176 13.55 1.06 10.15
C ALA A 176 13.44 0.13 8.94
N THR A 177 12.30 0.16 8.27
CA THR A 177 12.10 -0.55 7.00
C THR A 177 12.04 0.44 5.86
N VAL A 178 12.64 0.09 4.72
CA VAL A 178 12.64 0.92 3.52
C VAL A 178 12.22 0.11 2.31
N ARG A 179 11.83 0.80 1.24
CA ARG A 179 11.62 0.18 -0.08
C ARG A 179 12.89 0.33 -0.91
N SER A 180 13.16 -0.66 -1.75
CA SER A 180 14.19 -0.54 -2.78
C SER A 180 13.71 0.34 -3.93
N HIS A 181 14.61 0.69 -4.84
CA HIS A 181 14.29 1.37 -6.09
C HIS A 181 13.29 0.56 -6.94
N ASP A 182 13.54 -0.73 -7.17
CA ASP A 182 12.71 -1.59 -8.04
C ASP A 182 11.51 -2.18 -7.29
N GLN A 183 10.78 -1.35 -6.56
CA GLN A 183 9.68 -1.77 -5.73
C GLN A 183 8.61 -0.69 -5.61
N TYR A 184 7.35 -1.11 -5.64
CA TYR A 184 6.23 -0.28 -5.25
C TYR A 184 5.38 -0.99 -4.19
N ASN A 185 5.34 -0.42 -2.99
CA ASN A 185 4.70 -1.03 -1.82
C ASN A 185 5.14 -2.49 -1.63
N THR A 186 4.22 -3.45 -1.73
CA THR A 186 4.48 -4.89 -1.57
C THR A 186 4.86 -5.58 -2.88
N THR A 187 4.79 -4.87 -4.01
CA THR A 187 5.18 -5.41 -5.32
C THR A 187 6.65 -5.16 -5.57
N ILE A 188 7.41 -6.24 -5.68
CA ILE A 188 8.83 -6.26 -6.01
C ILE A 188 8.91 -6.46 -7.52
N TYR A 189 9.50 -5.50 -8.24
CA TYR A 189 9.74 -5.59 -9.68
C TYR A 189 11.13 -6.16 -9.99
N GLY A 190 12.08 -5.96 -9.09
CA GLY A 190 13.45 -6.42 -9.22
C GLY A 190 14.11 -6.69 -7.87
N MET A 191 15.20 -7.43 -7.91
CA MET A 191 16.01 -7.76 -6.72
C MET A 191 17.13 -6.76 -6.46
N ASP A 192 17.11 -5.63 -7.18
CA ASP A 192 18.17 -4.62 -7.14
C ASP A 192 17.72 -3.36 -6.39
N ASP A 193 18.68 -2.73 -5.76
CA ASP A 193 18.60 -1.39 -5.20
C ASP A 193 19.83 -0.61 -5.63
N ARG A 194 19.69 0.04 -6.80
CA ARG A 194 20.73 0.87 -7.39
C ARG A 194 21.20 1.99 -6.47
N TYR A 195 20.32 2.53 -5.64
CA TYR A 195 20.66 3.63 -4.73
C TYR A 195 21.53 3.17 -3.56
N ARG A 196 21.42 1.91 -3.15
CA ARG A 196 22.15 1.36 -2.00
C ARG A 196 23.21 0.32 -2.38
N GLY A 197 23.43 0.11 -3.68
CA GLY A 197 24.45 -0.81 -4.19
C GLY A 197 24.17 -2.28 -3.86
N VAL A 198 22.90 -2.67 -3.76
CA VAL A 198 22.48 -4.06 -3.52
C VAL A 198 21.95 -4.63 -4.82
N PHE A 199 22.43 -5.82 -5.22
CA PHE A 199 22.07 -6.44 -6.49
C PHE A 199 21.75 -7.92 -6.30
N GLY A 200 20.68 -8.39 -6.94
CA GLY A 200 20.26 -9.79 -6.94
C GLY A 200 19.78 -10.34 -5.60
N GLN A 201 19.62 -9.50 -4.58
CA GLN A 201 19.31 -9.96 -3.21
C GLN A 201 18.62 -8.88 -2.39
N ARG A 202 17.88 -9.29 -1.35
CA ARG A 202 17.13 -8.40 -0.46
C ARG A 202 17.23 -8.80 1.01
N ASP A 203 17.88 -9.91 1.30
CA ASP A 203 18.23 -10.40 2.64
C ASP A 203 19.44 -9.64 3.18
N VAL A 204 19.29 -8.32 3.37
CA VAL A 204 20.35 -7.42 3.84
C VAL A 204 19.92 -6.65 5.09
N VAL A 205 20.91 -6.23 5.87
CA VAL A 205 20.76 -5.24 6.94
C VAL A 205 21.81 -4.15 6.75
N PHE A 206 21.34 -2.91 6.64
CA PHE A 206 22.21 -1.74 6.60
C PHE A 206 22.51 -1.27 8.02
N MET A 207 23.78 -0.93 8.26
CA MET A 207 24.22 -0.31 9.51
C MET A 207 25.44 0.58 9.28
N SER A 208 25.67 1.54 10.19
CA SER A 208 26.86 2.39 10.14
C SER A 208 28.15 1.58 10.38
N ALA A 209 29.28 2.07 9.88
CA ALA A 209 30.59 1.43 10.12
C ALA A 209 30.94 1.37 11.62
N LYS A 210 30.54 2.38 12.39
CA LYS A 210 30.77 2.42 13.84
C LYS A 210 29.86 1.41 14.55
N GLN A 211 28.60 1.29 14.14
CA GLN A 211 27.69 0.30 14.68
C GLN A 211 28.17 -1.13 14.38
N ALA A 212 28.68 -1.38 13.17
CA ALA A 212 29.29 -2.66 12.80
C ALA A 212 30.48 -3.02 13.73
N LYS A 213 31.35 -2.06 14.05
CA LYS A 213 32.43 -2.24 15.03
C LYS A 213 31.92 -2.58 16.43
N ILE A 214 30.89 -1.86 16.92
CA ILE A 214 30.27 -2.13 18.23
C ILE A 214 29.68 -3.54 18.28
N CYS A 215 29.00 -3.95 17.21
CA CYS A 215 28.42 -5.28 17.06
C CYS A 215 29.44 -6.36 16.72
N ARG A 216 30.70 -5.98 16.43
CA ARG A 216 31.81 -6.86 16.01
C ARG A 216 31.50 -7.67 14.74
N VAL A 217 30.82 -7.04 13.77
CA VAL A 217 30.46 -7.63 12.48
C VAL A 217 31.15 -6.90 11.33
N LYS A 218 31.39 -7.61 10.23
CA LYS A 218 32.04 -7.07 9.03
C LYS A 218 31.05 -6.89 7.88
N ASN A 219 31.40 -6.01 6.93
CA ASN A 219 30.65 -5.91 5.68
C ASN A 219 30.62 -7.26 4.96
N GLY A 220 29.45 -7.67 4.48
CA GLY A 220 29.24 -8.96 3.82
C GLY A 220 29.02 -10.15 4.75
N GLU A 221 29.25 -10.00 6.06
CA GLU A 221 28.98 -11.04 7.06
C GLU A 221 27.48 -11.32 7.19
N ARG A 222 27.11 -12.55 7.59
CA ARG A 222 25.72 -12.97 7.76
C ARG A 222 25.34 -12.92 9.23
N VAL A 223 24.29 -12.17 9.55
CA VAL A 223 23.79 -11.98 10.91
C VAL A 223 22.32 -12.33 11.02
N ASN A 224 21.86 -12.57 12.25
CA ASN A 224 20.44 -12.71 12.56
C ASN A 224 19.98 -11.47 13.33
N LEU A 225 18.79 -10.98 13.03
CA LEU A 225 18.12 -9.94 13.81
C LEU A 225 17.02 -10.58 14.65
N ILE A 226 16.94 -10.19 15.92
CA ILE A 226 15.91 -10.65 16.86
C ILE A 226 15.27 -9.40 17.44
N ALA A 227 13.96 -9.23 17.26
CA ALA A 227 13.24 -8.11 17.84
C ALA A 227 13.11 -8.29 19.35
N LEU A 228 13.08 -7.18 20.08
CA LEU A 228 12.83 -7.19 21.51
C LEU A 228 11.32 -7.10 21.81
N THR A 229 10.92 -7.64 22.95
CA THR A 229 9.62 -7.37 23.59
C THR A 229 9.65 -5.99 24.25
N PRO A 230 8.50 -5.40 24.62
CA PRO A 230 8.45 -4.09 25.29
C PRO A 230 9.26 -4.01 26.59
N ASP A 231 9.42 -5.13 27.31
CA ASP A 231 10.28 -5.27 28.51
C ASP A 231 11.76 -5.56 28.19
N GLY A 232 12.17 -5.46 26.93
CA GLY A 232 13.57 -5.57 26.49
C GLY A 232 14.11 -6.99 26.34
N LYS A 233 13.27 -8.02 26.44
CA LYS A 233 13.66 -9.43 26.25
C LYS A 233 13.65 -9.83 24.78
N ARG A 234 14.31 -10.93 24.43
CA ARG A 234 14.25 -11.49 23.06
C ARG A 234 12.86 -12.04 22.77
N SER A 235 12.28 -11.65 21.63
CA SER A 235 11.01 -12.22 21.14
C SER A 235 11.24 -13.37 20.15
N SER A 236 10.16 -14.03 19.73
CA SER A 236 10.16 -15.02 18.64
C SER A 236 10.39 -14.40 17.26
N ARG A 237 10.16 -13.08 17.11
CA ARG A 237 10.27 -12.36 15.83
C ARG A 237 11.75 -12.20 15.45
N ARG A 238 12.14 -12.88 14.38
CA ARG A 238 13.52 -12.89 13.90
C ARG A 238 13.64 -12.88 12.39
N MET A 239 14.78 -12.42 11.90
CA MET A 239 15.21 -12.56 10.52
C MET A 239 16.60 -13.19 10.50
N ASP A 240 16.78 -14.18 9.64
CA ASP A 240 17.99 -14.99 9.63
C ASP A 240 18.85 -14.76 8.41
N ARG A 241 20.18 -14.85 8.61
CA ARG A 241 21.21 -14.77 7.57
C ARG A 241 21.14 -13.50 6.73
N LEU A 242 20.82 -12.36 7.32
CA LEU A 242 20.92 -11.07 6.64
C LEU A 242 22.37 -10.72 6.38
N LYS A 243 22.71 -10.33 5.15
CA LYS A 243 24.03 -9.81 4.81
C LYS A 243 24.18 -8.39 5.32
N VAL A 244 25.22 -8.15 6.10
CA VAL A 244 25.58 -6.80 6.57
C VAL A 244 26.03 -5.96 5.38
N VAL A 245 25.41 -4.79 5.21
CA VAL A 245 25.83 -3.75 4.27
C VAL A 245 26.21 -2.53 5.09
N ILE A 246 27.51 -2.19 5.11
CA ILE A 246 27.96 -0.97 5.76
C ILE A 246 27.55 0.22 4.90
N TYR A 247 26.73 1.11 5.46
CA TYR A 247 26.17 2.25 4.76
C TYR A 247 26.35 3.54 5.57
N PRO A 248 26.56 4.71 4.94
CA PRO A 248 26.63 5.98 5.66
C PRO A 248 25.25 6.35 6.23
N MET A 249 25.01 5.99 7.48
CA MET A 249 23.77 6.23 8.21
C MET A 249 24.02 6.44 9.71
N ALA A 250 22.98 6.85 10.43
CA ALA A 250 23.06 7.09 11.87
C ALA A 250 23.45 5.84 12.66
N ASP A 251 24.19 6.06 13.75
CA ASP A 251 24.50 5.02 14.74
C ASP A 251 23.24 4.58 15.47
N ARG A 252 23.28 3.38 16.08
CA ARG A 252 22.13 2.75 16.75
C ARG A 252 20.91 2.54 15.86
N SER A 253 21.06 2.68 14.54
CA SER A 253 20.01 2.40 13.56
C SER A 253 20.37 1.19 12.71
N LEU A 254 19.36 0.38 12.42
CA LEU A 254 19.40 -0.69 11.42
C LEU A 254 18.36 -0.38 10.35
N VAL A 255 18.65 -0.69 9.09
CA VAL A 255 17.66 -0.62 8.02
C VAL A 255 17.57 -1.96 7.32
N THR A 256 16.34 -2.39 7.03
CA THR A 256 16.04 -3.60 6.25
C THR A 256 14.97 -3.30 5.22
N TYR A 257 14.74 -4.23 4.28
CA TYR A 257 13.72 -4.04 3.26
C TYR A 257 12.31 -4.44 3.72
N PHE A 258 11.33 -3.60 3.37
CA PHE A 258 9.92 -3.94 3.30
C PHE A 258 9.65 -4.74 2.01
N PRO A 259 8.74 -5.72 1.97
CA PRO A 259 7.90 -6.19 3.07
C PRO A 259 8.52 -7.31 3.92
N GLU A 260 9.74 -7.76 3.60
CA GLU A 260 10.39 -8.92 4.23
C GLU A 260 10.53 -8.78 5.76
N SER A 261 10.71 -7.56 6.25
CA SER A 261 10.86 -7.26 7.68
C SER A 261 9.56 -6.91 8.40
N ASN A 262 8.40 -6.98 7.75
CA ASN A 262 7.14 -6.57 8.39
C ASN A 262 6.82 -7.35 9.67
N HIS A 263 7.19 -8.63 9.74
CA HIS A 263 6.94 -9.44 10.95
C HIS A 263 7.84 -9.06 12.13
N MET A 264 8.81 -8.16 11.95
CA MET A 264 9.62 -7.59 13.03
C MET A 264 8.95 -6.39 13.70
N LEU A 265 7.91 -5.83 13.08
CA LEU A 265 7.14 -4.70 13.59
C LEU A 265 5.96 -5.22 14.43
N THR A 266 5.65 -4.52 15.53
CA THR A 266 4.38 -4.65 16.27
C THR A 266 3.37 -3.68 15.69
#